data_AF-A0A7J7JDD6-F1
#
_entry.id   AF-A0A7J7JDD6-F1
#
_cell.length_a   1.000
_cell.length_b   1.000
_cell.length_c   1.000
_cell.angle_alpha   90.00
_cell.angle_beta   90.00
_cell.angle_gamma   90.00
#
_symmetry.space_group_name_H-M   'P 1'
#
loop_
_entity.id
_entity.type
_entity.pdbx_description
1 polymer ?
#
loop_
_entity_poly.entity_id
_entity_poly.type
_entity_poly.pdbx_seq_one_letter_code
_entity_poly.pdbx_strand_id
1 'polypeptide(L)'
;MLFVIILSLFPVNNSQLSKLRLACLYTGCLKKWIRAAILDVFSTEPLPVDSLLWKHPQVTVTPHVAAVTMPHQVAEVIAENLHNYANDRPLNYLIDWNKGY
;
A
#
# COMPACT_ATOMS: atom_id res chain seq x y z
N MET A 1 -13.01 -20.72 1.72
CA MET A 1 -12.53 -19.53 2.44
C MET A 1 -12.24 -18.45 1.40
N LEU A 2 -13.10 -17.43 1.32
CA LEU A 2 -13.00 -16.31 0.36
C LEU A 2 -12.00 -15.29 0.92
N PHE A 3 -10.86 -15.07 0.27
CA PHE A 3 -10.07 -13.87 0.50
C PHE A 3 -9.87 -13.16 -0.83
N VAL A 4 -10.38 -11.94 -0.93
CA VAL A 4 -9.93 -10.94 -1.88
C VAL A 4 -8.87 -10.16 -1.12
N ILE A 5 -7.62 -10.32 -1.53
CA ILE A 5 -6.51 -9.58 -0.92
C ILE A 5 -6.35 -8.30 -1.73
N ILE A 6 -6.68 -7.16 -1.13
CA ILE A 6 -6.34 -5.82 -1.63
C ILE A 6 -5.04 -5.45 -0.92
N LEU A 7 -3.91 -5.45 -1.64
CA LEU A 7 -2.62 -5.05 -1.09
C LEU A 7 -2.25 -3.67 -1.61
N SER A 8 -2.40 -2.67 -0.75
CA SER A 8 -1.67 -1.41 -0.78
C SER A 8 -0.47 -1.52 0.19
N LEU A 9 0.62 -2.09 -0.31
CA LEU A 9 1.95 -2.09 0.34
C LEU A 9 2.56 -0.68 0.31
N PHE A 10 2.31 0.11 1.35
CA PHE A 10 3.25 1.20 1.67
C PHE A 10 4.64 0.60 1.95
N PRO A 11 5.74 1.29 1.64
CA PRO A 11 7.08 0.87 2.02
C PRO A 11 7.25 1.10 3.53
N VAL A 12 6.55 0.31 4.36
CA VAL A 12 6.78 0.24 5.80
C VAL A 12 7.79 -0.85 6.00
N ASN A 13 9.04 -0.44 6.24
CA ASN A 13 10.10 -1.31 6.70
C ASN A 13 9.56 -2.08 7.92
N ASN A 14 9.48 -3.41 7.82
CA ASN A 14 8.97 -4.36 8.83
C ASN A 14 7.45 -4.60 9.02
N SER A 15 6.54 -4.08 8.19
CA SER A 15 5.17 -4.63 8.22
C SER A 15 5.18 -6.05 7.62
N GLN A 16 4.59 -7.05 8.29
CA GLN A 16 4.51 -8.44 7.77
C GLN A 16 3.82 -8.52 6.39
N LEU A 17 3.06 -7.49 6.01
CA LEU A 17 2.40 -7.35 4.72
C LEU A 17 3.39 -7.11 3.57
N SER A 18 4.49 -6.39 3.80
CA SER A 18 5.59 -6.18 2.82
C SER A 18 6.29 -7.47 2.37
N LYS A 19 6.07 -8.59 3.07
CA LYS A 19 6.74 -9.87 2.83
C LYS A 19 5.93 -10.86 1.99
N LEU A 20 4.74 -10.50 1.51
CA LEU A 20 4.03 -11.32 0.52
C LEU A 20 4.75 -11.20 -0.82
N ARG A 21 5.70 -12.11 -1.05
CA ARG A 21 6.40 -12.24 -2.34
C ARG A 21 5.37 -12.47 -3.44
N LEU A 22 5.50 -11.74 -4.56
CA LEU A 22 4.67 -11.93 -5.75
C LEU A 22 4.56 -13.41 -6.18
N ALA A 23 5.63 -14.18 -5.96
CA ALA A 23 5.66 -15.63 -6.18
C ALA A 23 4.65 -16.41 -5.31
N CYS A 24 4.44 -16.03 -4.05
CA CYS A 24 3.44 -16.65 -3.16
C CYS A 24 2.01 -16.34 -3.61
N LEU A 25 1.75 -15.11 -4.04
CA LEU A 25 0.44 -14.72 -4.58
C LEU A 25 0.14 -15.49 -5.87
N TYR A 26 1.09 -15.50 -6.80
CA TYR A 26 0.98 -16.23 -8.06
C TYR A 26 0.75 -17.74 -7.82
N THR A 27 1.53 -18.36 -6.93
CA THR A 27 1.38 -19.79 -6.59
C THR A 27 0.06 -20.06 -5.88
N GLY A 28 -0.36 -19.18 -4.96
CA GLY A 28 -1.64 -19.30 -4.24
C GLY A 28 -2.86 -19.21 -5.16
N CYS A 29 -2.81 -18.36 -6.18
CA CYS A 29 -3.84 -18.31 -7.21
C CYS A 29 -3.83 -19.58 -8.08
N LEU A 30 -2.66 -20.00 -8.59
CA LEU A 30 -2.53 -21.24 -9.37
C LEU A 30 -3.02 -22.49 -8.60
N LYS A 31 -2.71 -22.58 -7.30
CA LYS A 31 -3.14 -23.68 -6.42
C LYS A 31 -4.60 -23.53 -5.93
N LYS A 32 -5.34 -22.51 -6.39
CA LYS A 32 -6.72 -22.19 -6.00
C LYS A 32 -6.93 -21.97 -4.49
N TRP A 33 -5.87 -21.59 -3.77
CA TRP A 33 -5.96 -21.15 -2.37
C TRP A 33 -6.48 -19.73 -2.28
N ILE A 34 -6.19 -18.91 -3.29
CA ILE A 34 -6.66 -17.54 -3.44
C ILE A 34 -7.62 -17.50 -4.61
N ARG A 35 -8.83 -16.98 -4.38
CA ARG A 35 -9.86 -16.87 -5.44
C ARG A 35 -9.55 -15.74 -6.41
N ALA A 36 -9.06 -14.61 -5.89
CA ALA A 36 -8.64 -13.45 -6.65
C ALA A 36 -7.69 -12.56 -5.83
N ALA A 37 -6.80 -11.84 -6.50
CA ALA A 37 -5.92 -10.83 -5.90
C ALA A 37 -6.06 -9.50 -6.65
N ILE A 38 -6.18 -8.39 -5.91
CA ILE A 38 -6.20 -7.03 -6.47
C ILE A 38 -4.98 -6.32 -5.90
N LEU A 39 -4.04 -5.95 -6.78
CA LEU A 39 -2.71 -5.47 -6.41
C LEU A 39 -2.53 -4.04 -6.93
N ASP A 40 -2.21 -3.11 -6.04
CA ASP A 40 -2.04 -1.69 -6.40
C ASP A 40 -0.58 -1.24 -6.43
N VAL A 41 0.30 -1.94 -5.71
CA VAL A 41 1.69 -1.51 -5.54
C VAL A 41 2.65 -2.68 -5.66
N PHE A 42 3.88 -2.37 -6.08
CA PHE A 42 4.87 -3.37 -6.48
C PHE A 42 6.27 -2.98 -5.98
N SER A 43 7.18 -3.95 -5.88
CA SER A 43 8.57 -3.67 -5.53
C SER A 43 9.32 -2.86 -6.60
N THR A 44 8.84 -2.91 -7.83
CA THR A 44 9.38 -2.16 -8.97
C THR A 44 8.21 -1.49 -9.67
N GLU A 45 8.26 -0.17 -9.73
CA GLU A 45 7.21 0.65 -10.33
C GLU A 45 7.79 1.56 -11.43
N PRO A 46 7.14 1.64 -12.61
CA PRO A 46 5.93 0.91 -13.00
C PRO A 46 6.17 -0.61 -13.12
N LEU A 47 5.12 -1.41 -12.93
CA LEU A 47 5.24 -2.87 -13.02
C LEU A 47 5.80 -3.25 -14.42
N PRO A 48 6.88 -4.05 -14.51
CA PRO A 48 7.47 -4.43 -15.80
C PRO A 48 6.44 -5.02 -16.76
N VAL A 49 6.52 -4.65 -18.03
CA VAL A 49 5.54 -5.04 -19.07
C VAL A 49 5.51 -6.54 -19.34
N ASP A 50 6.62 -7.23 -19.05
CA ASP A 50 6.79 -8.68 -19.16
C ASP A 50 6.32 -9.45 -17.91
N SER A 51 5.85 -8.76 -16.87
CA SER A 51 5.35 -9.38 -15.65
C SER A 51 4.19 -10.35 -15.93
N LEU A 52 4.28 -11.55 -15.35
CA LEU A 52 3.23 -12.57 -15.43
C LEU A 52 1.91 -12.14 -14.77
N LEU A 53 1.95 -11.15 -13.89
CA LEU A 53 0.76 -10.64 -13.20
C LEU A 53 -0.25 -10.03 -14.17
N TRP A 54 0.23 -9.40 -15.26
CA TRP A 54 -0.64 -8.83 -16.30
C TRP A 54 -1.53 -9.87 -16.97
N LYS A 55 -1.06 -11.11 -17.09
CA LYS A 55 -1.74 -12.20 -17.80
C LYS A 55 -2.47 -13.17 -16.86
N HIS A 56 -2.34 -13.00 -15.55
CA HIS A 56 -2.87 -13.97 -14.60
C HIS A 56 -4.40 -13.80 -14.45
N PRO A 57 -5.22 -14.82 -14.74
CA PRO A 57 -6.68 -14.68 -14.88
C PRO A 57 -7.44 -14.32 -13.59
N GLN A 58 -6.79 -14.49 -12.43
CA GLN A 58 -7.34 -14.15 -11.11
C GLN A 58 -6.65 -12.95 -10.45
N VAL A 59 -5.84 -12.19 -11.19
CA VAL A 59 -5.13 -11.01 -10.69
C VAL A 59 -5.63 -9.78 -11.42
N THR A 60 -5.99 -8.75 -10.66
CA THR A 60 -6.24 -7.40 -11.18
C THR A 60 -5.13 -6.49 -10.69
N VAL A 61 -4.53 -5.72 -11.59
CA VAL A 61 -3.49 -4.74 -11.28
C VAL A 61 -4.06 -3.33 -11.40
N THR A 62 -3.82 -2.49 -10.40
CA THR A 62 -4.07 -1.04 -10.45
C THR A 62 -2.73 -0.30 -10.32
N PRO A 63 -2.54 0.85 -11.01
CA PRO A 63 -1.25 1.51 -11.10
C PRO A 63 -0.98 2.49 -9.93
N HIS A 64 -0.96 2.01 -8.69
CA HIS A 64 -0.73 2.81 -7.49
C HIS A 64 -1.71 3.99 -7.33
N VAL A 65 -3.00 3.68 -7.44
CA VAL A 65 -4.10 4.66 -7.40
C VAL A 65 -5.18 4.32 -6.37
N ALA A 66 -4.96 3.35 -5.49
CA ALA A 66 -5.95 2.99 -4.47
C ALA A 66 -6.22 4.11 -3.46
N ALA A 67 -5.23 4.99 -3.23
CA ALA A 67 -5.36 6.14 -2.34
C ALA A 67 -4.62 7.35 -2.92
N VAL A 68 -5.36 8.20 -3.64
CA VAL A 68 -4.81 9.45 -4.17
C VAL A 68 -4.84 10.52 -3.08
N THR A 69 -3.70 11.16 -2.86
CA THR A 69 -3.59 12.26 -1.89
C THR A 69 -4.22 13.53 -2.45
N MET A 70 -5.16 14.12 -1.71
CA MET A 70 -5.81 15.37 -2.09
C MET A 70 -5.05 16.58 -1.54
N PRO A 71 -4.53 17.49 -2.39
CA PRO A 71 -3.69 18.59 -1.93
C PRO A 71 -4.33 19.50 -0.89
N HIS A 72 -5.64 19.77 -1.00
CA HIS A 72 -6.35 20.64 -0.04
C HIS A 72 -6.40 20.01 1.36
N GLN A 73 -6.67 18.71 1.46
CA GLN A 73 -6.70 17.99 2.74
C GLN A 73 -5.31 17.97 3.39
N VAL A 74 -4.26 17.79 2.59
CA VAL A 74 -2.88 17.86 3.10
C VAL A 74 -2.55 19.26 3.59
N ALA A 75 -2.93 20.29 2.84
CA ALA A 75 -2.70 21.68 3.22
C ALA A 75 -3.39 22.02 4.55
N GLU A 76 -4.62 21.53 4.77
CA GLU A 76 -5.34 21.69 6.04
C GLU A 76 -4.56 21.05 7.21
N VAL A 77 -4.10 19.80 7.06
CA VAL A 77 -3.32 19.10 8.09
C VAL A 77 -2.01 19.83 8.39
N ILE A 78 -1.31 20.33 7.37
CA ILE A 78 -0.06 21.09 7.54
C ILE A 78 -0.33 22.41 8.27
N ALA A 79 -1.38 23.15 7.87
CA ALA A 79 -1.72 24.42 8.48
C ALA A 79 -2.09 24.27 9.96
N GLU A 80 -2.87 23.24 10.30
CA GLU A 80 -3.23 22.94 11.68
C GLU A 80 -2.00 22.57 12.53
N ASN A 81 -1.13 21.68 12.01
CA ASN A 81 0.09 21.30 12.72
C ASN A 81 1.07 22.48 12.88
N LEU A 82 1.16 23.38 11.90
CA LEU A 82 1.95 24.61 12.02
C LEU A 82 1.40 25.51 13.13
N HIS A 83 0.07 25.66 13.20
CA HIS A 83 -0.57 26.41 14.28
C HIS A 83 -0.29 25.79 15.65
N ASN A 84 -0.41 24.46 15.77
CA ASN A 84 -0.13 23.75 17.02
C ASN A 84 1.34 23.91 17.44
N TYR A 85 2.28 23.73 16.50
CA TYR A 85 3.70 23.93 16.74
C TYR A 85 4.02 25.33 17.25
N ALA A 86 3.47 26.37 16.62
CA ALA A 86 3.69 27.76 17.01
C ALA A 86 3.12 28.14 18.38
N ASN A 87 2.24 27.30 18.95
CA ASN A 87 1.57 27.54 20.23
C ASN A 87 1.92 26.48 21.28
N ASP A 88 3.02 25.73 21.10
CA ASP A 88 3.45 24.65 22.00
C ASP A 88 2.36 23.61 22.29
N ARG A 89 1.47 23.35 21.31
CA ARG A 89 0.41 22.33 21.40
C ARG A 89 0.87 21.02 20.75
N PRO A 90 0.29 19.88 21.17
CA PRO A 90 0.58 18.59 20.54
C PRO A 90 0.31 18.58 19.04
N LEU A 91 1.21 17.98 18.28
CA LEU A 91 1.04 17.76 16.84
C LEU A 91 0.16 16.52 16.60
N ASN A 92 -0.63 16.59 15.54
CA ASN A 92 -1.44 15.48 15.05
C ASN A 92 -0.56 14.51 14.23
N TYR A 93 -0.86 13.21 14.30
CA TYR A 93 -0.29 12.16 13.45
C TYR A 93 1.25 11.99 13.57
N LEU A 94 1.78 12.06 14.79
CA LEU A 94 3.20 11.83 15.05
C LEU A 94 3.62 10.39 14.70
N ILE A 95 4.78 10.27 14.04
CA ILE A 95 5.43 8.99 13.72
C ILE A 95 6.11 8.45 14.97
N ASP A 96 5.91 7.16 15.27
CA ASP A 96 6.71 6.45 16.27
C ASP A 96 7.98 5.91 15.61
N TRP A 97 9.10 6.60 15.81
CA TRP A 97 10.38 6.22 15.21
C TRP A 97 10.89 4.84 15.64
N ASN A 98 10.47 4.31 16.79
CA ASN A 98 10.86 2.97 17.22
C ASN A 98 10.10 1.88 16.45
N LYS A 99 8.90 2.21 15.96
CA LYS A 99 8.07 1.31 15.16
C LYS A 99 8.26 1.51 13.66
N GLY A 100 8.70 2.71 13.25
CA GLY A 100 8.87 3.10 11.85
C GLY A 100 7.56 3.45 11.14
N TYR A 101 6.49 3.72 11.89
CA TYR A 101 5.18 4.20 11.41
C TYR A 101 4.45 4.99 12.48
#